data_AF-A0A833A3G1-F1
#
_entry.id   AF-A0A833A3G1-F1
#
_cell.length_a   1.000
_cell.length_b   1.000
_cell.length_c   1.000
_cell.angle_alpha   90.00
_cell.angle_beta   90.00
_cell.angle_gamma   90.00
#
_symmetry.space_group_name_H-M   'P 1'
#
loop_
_entity.id
_entity.type
_entity.pdbx_description
1 polymer ?
#
loop_
_entity_poly.entity_id
_entity_poly.type
_entity_poly.pdbx_seq_one_letter_code
_entity_poly.pdbx_strand_id
1 'polypeptide(L)'
;VEAMPGLVYLALVPGLLAFTLQILGQRRVEAVEASIIYTLEPLFAALFSNLTLGETLDMLQAIGALLILASTLLVALGEASIAKEEKDLARYHPPLNNTINAQCRRSPCSPQY
;
A
#
# COMPACT_ATOMS: atom_id res chain seq x y z
N VAL A 1 -36.18 -2.93 11.77
CA VAL A 1 -36.34 -2.86 10.29
C VAL A 1 -35.69 -1.61 9.72
N GLU A 2 -35.86 -0.46 10.38
CA GLU A 2 -35.31 0.87 10.05
C GLU A 2 -33.82 0.90 9.64
N ALA A 3 -32.95 0.10 10.26
CA ALA A 3 -31.51 0.10 10.01
C ALA A 3 -31.05 -0.83 8.85
N MET A 4 -31.94 -1.69 8.34
CA MET A 4 -31.59 -2.61 7.25
C MET A 4 -31.06 -1.92 5.97
N PRO A 5 -31.62 -0.79 5.52
CA PRO A 5 -31.14 -0.13 4.30
C PRO A 5 -29.69 0.35 4.43
N GLY A 6 -29.31 0.90 5.59
CA GLY A 6 -27.95 1.37 5.86
C GLY A 6 -26.95 0.21 5.91
N LEU A 7 -27.33 -0.91 6.53
CA LEU A 7 -26.52 -2.12 6.56
C LEU A 7 -26.30 -2.69 5.16
N VAL A 8 -27.35 -2.77 4.35
CA VAL A 8 -27.26 -3.24 2.95
C VAL A 8 -26.37 -2.29 2.14
N TYR A 9 -26.50 -0.97 2.32
CA TYR A 9 -25.65 0.00 1.65
C TYR A 9 -24.16 -0.15 2.02
N LEU A 10 -23.84 -0.23 3.31
CA LEU A 10 -22.47 -0.44 3.79
C LEU A 10 -21.87 -1.77 3.31
N ALA A 11 -22.68 -2.84 3.30
CA ALA A 11 -22.23 -4.14 2.82
C ALA A 11 -21.95 -4.14 1.31
N LEU A 12 -22.82 -3.50 0.51
CA LEU A 12 -22.71 -3.55 -0.95
C LEU A 12 -21.70 -2.55 -1.51
N VAL A 13 -21.69 -1.31 -1.01
CA VAL A 13 -20.91 -0.22 -1.63
C VAL A 13 -19.45 -0.22 -1.15
N PRO A 14 -19.11 0.15 0.11
CA PRO A 14 -17.72 0.06 0.55
C PRO A 14 -17.28 -1.39 0.76
N GLY A 15 -18.18 -2.27 1.22
CA GLY A 15 -17.84 -3.68 1.51
C GLY A 15 -17.57 -4.51 0.26
N LEU A 16 -18.53 -4.61 -0.66
CA LEU A 16 -18.39 -5.49 -1.82
C LEU A 16 -17.73 -4.77 -3.00
N LEU A 17 -18.28 -3.63 -3.41
CA LEU A 17 -17.86 -2.93 -4.63
C LEU A 17 -16.46 -2.32 -4.48
N ALA A 18 -16.24 -1.47 -3.48
CA ALA A 18 -14.96 -0.79 -3.30
C ALA A 18 -13.83 -1.79 -3.00
N PHE A 19 -14.08 -2.78 -2.14
CA PHE A 19 -13.08 -3.80 -1.79
C PHE A 19 -12.72 -4.69 -2.99
N THR A 20 -13.69 -5.04 -3.84
CA THR A 20 -13.41 -5.80 -5.08
C THR A 20 -12.56 -4.97 -6.05
N LEU A 21 -12.90 -3.68 -6.24
CA LEU A 21 -12.10 -2.77 -7.06
C LEU A 21 -10.68 -2.62 -6.51
N GLN A 22 -10.54 -2.55 -5.19
CA GLN A 22 -9.25 -2.45 -4.52
C GLN A 22 -8.38 -3.69 -4.79
N ILE A 23 -8.92 -4.90 -4.63
CA ILE A 23 -8.21 -6.15 -4.96
C ILE A 23 -7.83 -6.19 -6.45
N LEU A 24 -8.74 -5.80 -7.34
CA LEU A 24 -8.46 -5.76 -8.78
C LEU A 24 -7.36 -4.76 -9.13
N GLY A 25 -7.31 -3.61 -8.44
CA GLY A 25 -6.28 -2.59 -8.58
C GLY A 25 -4.92 -3.10 -8.12
N GLN A 26 -4.84 -3.69 -6.92
CA GLN A 26 -3.61 -4.27 -6.38
C GLN A 26 -2.98 -5.32 -7.33
N ARG A 27 -3.80 -6.08 -8.05
CA ARG A 27 -3.30 -7.11 -9.00
C ARG A 27 -2.57 -6.52 -10.21
N ARG A 28 -2.75 -5.22 -10.51
CA ARG A 28 -2.15 -4.53 -11.66
C ARG A 28 -1.05 -3.55 -11.27
N VAL A 29 -0.78 -3.36 -9.98
CA VAL A 29 0.13 -2.35 -9.45
C VAL A 29 1.24 -3.06 -8.66
N GLU A 30 2.49 -2.62 -8.77
CA GLU A 30 3.59 -3.21 -7.97
C GLU A 30 3.37 -2.97 -6.47
N ALA A 31 3.87 -3.89 -5.64
CA ALA A 31 3.65 -3.88 -4.19
C ALA A 31 4.04 -2.53 -3.54
N VAL A 32 5.12 -1.91 -4.02
CA VAL A 32 5.60 -0.61 -3.54
C VAL A 32 4.66 0.54 -3.93
N GLU A 33 4.12 0.53 -5.14
CA GLU A 33 3.16 1.56 -5.57
C GLU A 33 1.83 1.40 -4.82
N ALA A 34 1.39 0.16 -4.58
CA ALA A 34 0.19 -0.12 -3.82
C ALA A 34 0.32 0.33 -2.34
N SER A 35 1.47 0.13 -1.69
CA SER A 35 1.67 0.56 -0.30
C SER A 35 1.67 2.09 -0.14
N ILE A 36 2.17 2.83 -1.14
CA ILE A 36 2.07 4.30 -1.17
C ILE A 36 0.61 4.74 -1.24
N ILE A 37 -0.20 4.09 -2.09
CA ILE A 37 -1.63 4.43 -2.19
C ILE A 37 -2.36 4.12 -0.87
N TYR A 38 -2.03 3.01 -0.21
CA TYR A 38 -2.62 2.63 1.07
C TYR A 38 -2.26 3.57 2.22
N THR A 39 -1.03 4.04 2.25
CA THR A 39 -0.61 5.03 3.25
C THR A 39 -1.27 6.39 3.04
N LEU A 40 -1.74 6.69 1.82
CA LEU A 40 -2.52 7.89 1.51
C LEU A 40 -4.03 7.74 1.80
N GLU A 41 -4.57 6.53 1.93
CA GLU A 41 -5.98 6.30 2.25
C GLU A 41 -6.49 7.10 3.46
N PRO A 42 -5.80 7.14 4.62
CA PRO A 42 -6.24 7.94 5.77
C PRO A 42 -6.18 9.45 5.53
N LEU A 43 -5.28 9.95 4.67
CA LEU A 43 -5.25 11.36 4.29
C LEU A 43 -6.51 11.74 3.49
N PHE A 44 -6.91 10.89 2.54
CA PHE A 44 -8.17 11.09 1.82
C PHE A 44 -9.38 10.93 2.74
N ALA A 45 -9.39 9.94 3.62
CA ALA A 45 -10.46 9.77 4.60
C ALA A 45 -10.62 11.00 5.50
N ALA A 46 -9.52 11.57 6.00
CA ALA A 46 -9.53 12.80 6.79
C ALA A 46 -10.06 14.01 5.97
N LEU A 47 -9.61 14.14 4.72
CA LEU A 47 -10.05 15.22 3.82
C LEU A 47 -11.55 15.14 3.51
N PHE A 48 -12.03 13.96 3.11
CA PHE A 48 -13.45 13.74 2.82
C PHE A 48 -14.32 13.80 4.08
N SER A 49 -13.81 13.36 5.23
CA SER A 49 -14.51 13.51 6.51
C SER A 49 -14.74 14.98 6.83
N ASN A 50 -13.73 15.84 6.68
CA ASN A 50 -13.87 17.27 6.92
C ASN A 50 -14.83 17.94 5.92
N LEU A 51 -14.80 17.52 4.65
CA LEU A 51 -15.65 18.09 3.60
C LEU A 51 -17.13 17.67 3.71
N THR A 52 -17.40 16.43 4.12
CA THR A 52 -18.76 15.86 4.12
C THR A 52 -19.54 16.23 5.39
N LEU A 53 -18.87 16.42 6.52
CA LEU A 53 -19.54 16.59 7.81
C LEU A 53 -20.13 17.99 8.01
N GLY A 54 -19.57 19.03 7.38
CA GLY A 54 -20.16 20.39 7.31
C GLY A 54 -20.31 21.13 8.66
N GLU A 55 -20.01 20.48 9.78
CA GLU A 55 -20.07 21.03 11.13
C GLU A 55 -18.69 21.53 11.58
N THR A 56 -18.66 22.56 12.42
CA THR A 56 -17.43 23.00 13.09
C THR A 56 -16.96 21.88 14.01
N LEU A 57 -15.84 21.25 13.65
CA LEU A 57 -15.23 20.17 14.43
C LEU A 57 -15.10 20.60 15.90
N ASP A 58 -15.70 19.81 16.79
CA ASP A 58 -15.49 19.99 18.23
C ASP A 58 -13.99 19.82 18.55
N MET A 59 -13.53 20.49 19.61
CA MET A 59 -12.11 20.54 19.96
C MET A 59 -11.53 19.12 20.17
N LEU A 60 -12.35 18.19 20.63
CA LEU A 60 -11.96 16.79 20.81
C LEU A 60 -11.84 16.02 19.48
N GLN A 61 -12.73 16.29 18.52
CA GLN A 61 -12.65 15.71 17.17
C GLN A 61 -11.41 16.21 16.42
N ALA A 62 -11.05 17.48 16.60
CA ALA A 62 -9.84 18.05 16.03
C ALA A 62 -8.57 17.36 16.57
N ILE A 63 -8.50 17.09 17.89
CA ILE A 63 -7.39 16.35 18.50
C ILE A 63 -7.32 14.91 17.95
N GLY A 64 -8.46 14.23 17.85
CA GLY A 64 -8.54 12.88 17.29
C GLY A 64 -8.05 12.82 15.83
N ALA A 65 -8.49 13.77 15.00
CA ALA A 65 -8.05 13.90 13.62
C ALA A 65 -6.54 14.17 13.51
N LEU A 66 -6.00 15.04 14.37
CA LEU A 66 -4.56 15.31 14.45
C LEU A 66 -3.76 14.07 14.83
N LEU A 67 -4.24 13.26 15.79
CA LEU A 67 -3.58 12.01 16.18
C LEU A 67 -3.54 11.00 15.03
N ILE A 68 -4.64 10.84 14.30
CA ILE A 68 -4.71 9.94 13.14
C ILE A 68 -3.75 10.41 12.04
N LEU A 69 -3.76 11.71 11.72
CA LEU A 69 -2.83 12.30 10.75
C LEU A 69 -1.37 12.11 11.17
N ALA A 70 -1.03 12.32 12.45
CA ALA A 70 0.32 12.12 12.95
C ALA A 70 0.74 10.64 12.86
N SER A 71 -0.11 9.72 13.29
CA SER A 71 0.15 8.28 13.23
C SER A 71 0.41 7.81 11.79
N THR A 72 -0.45 8.21 10.86
CA THR A 72 -0.38 7.80 9.46
C THR A 72 0.84 8.40 8.75
N LEU A 73 1.20 9.64 9.08
CA LEU A 73 2.44 10.25 8.61
C LEU A 73 3.70 9.51 9.13
N LEU A 74 3.72 9.13 10.40
CA LEU A 74 4.82 8.34 10.98
C LEU A 74 4.99 7.00 10.27
N VAL A 75 3.89 6.28 10.03
CA VAL A 75 3.92 4.99 9.32
C VAL A 75 4.40 5.16 7.88
N ALA A 76 3.92 6.18 7.17
CA ALA A 76 4.34 6.45 5.79
C ALA A 76 5.85 6.72 5.67
N LEU A 77 6.44 7.43 6.64
CA LEU A 77 7.88 7.68 6.69
C LEU A 77 8.69 6.41 6.98
N GLY A 78 8.15 5.50 7.81
CA GLY A 78 8.75 4.20 8.08
C GLY A 78 8.83 3.31 6.83
N GLU A 79 7.71 3.16 6.12
CA GLU A 79 7.61 2.39 4.87
C GLU A 79 8.59 2.89 3.79
N ALA A 80 8.70 4.22 3.64
CA ALA A 80 9.63 4.83 2.68
C ALA A 80 11.10 4.49 2.97
N SER A 81 11.43 4.25 4.25
CA SER A 81 12.78 3.88 4.68
C SER A 81 13.09 2.43 4.33
N ILE A 82 12.13 1.53 4.55
CA ILE A 82 12.27 0.09 4.26
C ILE A 82 12.36 -0.16 2.74
N ALA A 83 11.52 0.51 1.96
CA ALA A 83 11.57 0.40 0.49
C ALA A 83 12.91 0.86 -0.10
N LYS A 84 13.59 1.82 0.55
CA LYS A 84 14.92 2.27 0.16
C LYS A 84 15.98 1.20 0.47
N GLU A 85 15.90 0.59 1.65
CA GLU A 85 16.85 -0.43 2.10
C GLU A 85 16.79 -1.71 1.23
N GLU A 86 15.59 -2.15 0.83
CA GLU A 86 15.42 -3.27 -0.10
C GLU A 86 16.04 -2.98 -1.47
N LYS A 87 15.85 -1.78 -2.02
CA LYS A 87 16.47 -1.35 -3.29
C LYS A 87 17.99 -1.29 -3.21
N ASP A 88 18.53 -0.86 -2.07
CA ASP A 88 19.98 -0.79 -1.84
C ASP A 88 20.58 -2.21 -1.66
N LEU A 89 19.88 -3.13 -1.00
CA LEU A 89 20.25 -4.55 -0.87
C LEU A 89 20.20 -5.27 -2.22
N ALA A 90 19.16 -5.06 -3.01
CA ALA A 90 19.02 -5.62 -4.36
C ALA A 90 20.11 -5.07 -5.32
N ARG A 91 20.63 -3.88 -5.04
CA ARG A 91 21.77 -3.30 -5.77
C ARG A 91 23.11 -3.92 -5.34
N TYR A 92 23.25 -4.33 -4.08
CA TYR A 92 24.48 -4.97 -3.57
C TYR A 92 24.58 -6.46 -3.95
N HIS A 93 23.45 -7.19 -3.91
CA HIS A 93 23.37 -8.58 -4.38
C HIS A 93 22.78 -8.64 -5.79
N PRO A 94 23.61 -8.59 -6.86
CA PRO A 94 23.13 -8.84 -8.21
C PRO A 94 22.61 -10.29 -8.30
N PRO A 95 21.55 -10.55 -9.09
CA PRO A 95 20.91 -11.85 -9.16
C PRO A 95 21.90 -12.92 -9.65
N LEU A 96 22.21 -13.87 -8.76
CA LEU A 96 23.22 -14.93 -8.95
C LEU A 96 23.00 -15.74 -10.24
N ASN A 97 21.74 -15.86 -10.69
CA ASN A 97 21.37 -16.57 -11.92
C ASN A 97 22.04 -15.98 -13.18
N ASN A 98 22.13 -14.65 -13.29
CA ASN A 98 22.79 -14.03 -14.45
C ASN A 98 24.31 -14.25 -14.43
N THR A 99 24.92 -14.30 -13.24
CA THR A 99 26.34 -14.61 -13.06
C THR A 99 26.64 -16.07 -13.32
N ILE A 100 25.80 -16.99 -12.84
CA ILE A 100 25.90 -18.44 -13.09
C ILE A 100 25.77 -18.73 -14.59
N ASN A 101 24.80 -18.13 -15.28
CA ASN A 101 24.64 -18.30 -16.73
C ASN A 101 25.81 -17.71 -17.52
N ALA A 102 26.39 -16.60 -17.06
CA ALA A 102 27.60 -16.03 -17.66
C ALA A 102 28.86 -16.88 -17.38
N GLN A 103 28.97 -17.50 -16.21
CA GLN A 103 30.04 -18.42 -15.85
C GLN A 103 29.93 -19.75 -16.61
N CYS A 104 28.74 -20.36 -16.68
CA CYS A 104 28.50 -21.57 -17.48
C CYS A 104 28.80 -21.36 -18.96
N ARG A 105 28.60 -20.14 -19.50
CA ARG A 105 28.97 -19.82 -20.88
C ARG A 105 30.49 -19.71 -21.11
N ARG A 106 31.27 -19.48 -20.05
CA ARG A 106 32.74 -19.37 -20.10
C ARG A 106 33.44 -20.68 -19.76
N SER A 107 32.78 -21.60 -19.06
CA SER A 107 33.25 -22.95 -18.85
C SER A 107 33.14 -23.74 -20.16
N PRO A 108 34.21 -24.36 -20.68
CA PRO A 108 34.07 -25.30 -21.78
C PRO A 108 33.26 -26.50 -21.28
N CYS A 109 32.07 -26.71 -21.85
CA CYS A 109 31.34 -27.96 -21.69
C CYS A 109 32.25 -29.09 -22.22
N SER A 110 32.89 -29.82 -21.33
CA SER A 110 33.53 -31.08 -21.67
C SER A 110 32.43 -32.07 -22.07
N PRO A 111 32.55 -32.76 -23.22
CA PRO A 111 31.71 -33.91 -23.52
C PRO A 111 32.04 -34.99 -22.49
N GLN A 112 31.13 -35.23 -21.54
CA GLN A 112 31.20 -36.45 -20.75
C GLN A 112 30.79 -37.61 -21.67
N TYR A 113 31.81 -38.41 -22.03
CA TYR A 113 31.69 -39.74 -22.63
C TYR A 113 31.00 -40.70 -21.66
#